data_AF-A0A1X2HNZ9-F1
#
_entry.id   AF-A0A1X2HNZ9-F1
#
_cell.length_a   1.000
_cell.length_b   1.000
_cell.length_c   1.000
_cell.angle_alpha   90.00
_cell.angle_beta   90.00
_cell.angle_gamma   90.00
#
_symmetry.space_group_name_H-M   'P 1'
#
loop_
_entity.id
_entity.type
_entity.pdbx_description
1 polymer ?
#
loop_
_entity_poly.entity_id
_entity_poly.type
_entity_poly.pdbx_seq_one_letter_code
_entity_poly.pdbx_strand_id
1 'polypeptide(L)'
;MPDSTLAQAFAVFRQSCDNNAVFENACELFITFDGTQNAHNRLIILYNLYALYAELPLEMNPFLTFFLEFLGERGNPIEKRFVRCILDGTVPLVKDRMPSEVYADPEGVLPVQHGTTERLKELQDKAALLVGEPTVAQKKYKGKTVAKPNIATDYSRHGAMLAEQLEQIENQASPSPDMLAVASQLMEEAGQRTLTLPEQQFLQTIIQRRPNTVLVHCKPLPDTLRGMIEANPFLAFDVAHALLKQETERAIYLETLTEVPISSNSLEMVHHLLTCAEPCILSSEFMHVYISNSIRSCEMLEDGPWKDKQVRTVAKFLQSLLEKKVIGVTEYLIEIQSFCVGYFKFAGVAALFRFASCEAQPEIEKRRNMQSTHHSMA
;
A
#
# COMPACT_ATOMS: atom_id res chain seq x y z
N MET A 1 -6.34 33.14 8.44
CA MET A 1 -7.80 33.21 8.60
C MET A 1 -8.12 33.06 10.08
N PRO A 2 -8.05 34.12 10.90
CA PRO A 2 -8.30 34.00 12.35
C PRO A 2 -9.77 33.75 12.68
N ASP A 3 -10.69 34.13 11.77
CA ASP A 3 -12.11 34.21 12.05
C ASP A 3 -13.01 33.23 11.25
N SER A 4 -12.48 32.07 10.90
CA SER A 4 -13.25 31.02 10.20
C SER A 4 -13.53 29.83 11.11
N THR A 5 -14.76 29.30 11.04
CA THR A 5 -15.12 28.02 11.67
C THR A 5 -14.33 26.86 11.06
N LEU A 6 -14.23 25.74 11.77
CA LEU A 6 -13.57 24.53 11.26
C LEU A 6 -14.17 24.05 9.93
N ALA A 7 -15.50 24.07 9.80
CA ALA A 7 -16.21 23.72 8.56
C ALA A 7 -15.91 24.68 7.40
N GLN A 8 -15.84 25.99 7.67
CA GLN A 8 -15.48 26.98 6.65
C GLN A 8 -14.02 26.85 6.21
N ALA A 9 -13.11 26.62 7.15
CA ALA A 9 -11.70 26.37 6.85
C ALA A 9 -11.53 25.11 5.99
N PHE A 10 -12.28 24.05 6.29
CA PHE A 10 -12.32 22.84 5.46
C PHE A 10 -12.90 23.08 4.07
N ALA A 11 -13.98 23.85 3.95
CA ALA A 11 -14.59 24.16 2.65
C ALA A 11 -13.61 24.92 1.73
N VAL A 12 -12.87 25.88 2.28
CA VAL A 12 -11.81 26.61 1.55
C VAL A 12 -10.70 25.66 1.13
N PHE A 13 -10.23 24.80 2.05
CA PHE A 13 -9.21 23.81 1.74
C PHE A 13 -9.67 22.82 0.65
N ARG A 14 -10.92 22.36 0.71
CA ARG A 14 -11.48 21.43 -0.26
C ARG A 14 -11.61 22.04 -1.66
N GLN A 15 -11.87 23.34 -1.76
CA GLN A 15 -11.90 24.05 -3.05
C GLN A 15 -10.51 24.14 -3.71
N SER A 16 -9.43 24.13 -2.91
CA SER A 16 -8.06 24.09 -3.42
C SER A 16 -7.52 22.68 -3.70
N CYS A 17 -8.22 21.62 -3.27
CA CYS A 17 -7.78 20.24 -3.48
C CYS A 17 -8.21 19.71 -4.85
N ASP A 18 -7.30 18.99 -5.52
CA ASP A 18 -7.68 18.13 -6.65
C ASP A 18 -8.43 16.88 -6.11
N ASN A 19 -9.62 16.62 -6.65
CA ASN A 19 -10.44 15.47 -6.25
C ASN A 19 -9.80 14.12 -6.61
N ASN A 20 -8.86 14.08 -7.55
CA ASN A 20 -8.12 12.86 -7.90
C ASN A 20 -6.92 12.60 -6.98
N ALA A 21 -6.54 13.55 -6.13
CA ALA A 21 -5.34 13.50 -5.29
C ALA A 21 -5.66 13.74 -3.80
N VAL A 22 -6.83 13.28 -3.32
CA VAL A 22 -7.29 13.50 -1.93
C VAL A 22 -6.28 12.98 -0.90
N PHE A 23 -5.64 11.84 -1.17
CA PHE A 23 -4.62 11.27 -0.28
C PHE A 23 -3.33 12.09 -0.26
N GLU A 24 -2.82 12.51 -1.42
CA GLU A 24 -1.62 13.35 -1.53
C GLU A 24 -1.80 14.69 -0.81
N ASN A 25 -2.96 15.34 -1.01
CA ASN A 25 -3.33 16.57 -0.29
C ASN A 25 -3.41 16.35 1.24
N ALA A 26 -3.86 15.18 1.68
CA ALA A 26 -3.90 14.84 3.11
C ALA A 26 -2.49 14.62 3.68
N CYS A 27 -1.59 13.98 2.92
CA CYS A 27 -0.19 13.80 3.28
C CYS A 27 0.56 15.13 3.36
N GLU A 28 0.31 16.08 2.45
CA GLU A 28 0.88 17.42 2.51
C GLU A 28 0.41 18.19 3.76
N LEU A 29 -0.88 18.10 4.10
CA LEU A 29 -1.40 18.66 5.35
C LEU A 29 -0.75 18.02 6.59
N PHE A 30 -0.58 16.71 6.57
CA PHE A 30 0.08 15.96 7.63
C PHE A 30 1.53 16.41 7.83
N ILE A 31 2.31 16.56 6.75
CA ILE A 31 3.69 17.08 6.82
C ILE A 31 3.71 18.53 7.32
N THR A 32 2.75 19.35 6.88
CA THR A 32 2.62 20.76 7.31
C THR A 32 2.31 20.89 8.80
N PHE A 33 1.68 19.88 9.41
CA PHE A 33 1.34 19.87 10.83
C PHE A 33 2.57 20.01 11.73
N ASP A 34 3.66 19.28 11.43
CA ASP A 34 4.87 19.28 12.24
C ASP A 34 5.64 20.62 12.13
N GLY A 35 5.54 21.31 11.00
CA GLY A 35 6.10 22.65 10.79
C GLY A 35 5.25 23.80 11.37
N THR A 36 4.00 23.53 11.77
CA THR A 36 3.05 24.57 12.18
C THR A 36 3.12 24.85 13.68
N GLN A 37 3.56 26.07 14.04
CA GLN A 37 3.62 26.53 15.44
C GLN A 37 2.31 27.19 15.93
N ASN A 38 1.44 27.62 15.02
CA ASN A 38 0.18 28.26 15.40
C ASN A 38 -0.86 27.23 15.84
N ALA A 39 -1.23 27.26 17.11
CA ALA A 39 -2.20 26.38 17.75
C ALA A 39 -3.57 26.32 17.01
N HIS A 40 -4.05 27.45 16.48
CA HIS A 40 -5.31 27.51 15.74
C HIS A 40 -5.24 26.76 14.41
N ASN A 41 -4.13 26.93 13.68
CA ASN A 41 -3.90 26.22 12.43
C ASN A 41 -3.72 24.72 12.65
N ARG A 42 -3.11 24.32 13.77
CA ARG A 42 -2.97 22.90 14.14
C ARG A 42 -4.33 22.22 14.33
N LEU A 43 -5.29 22.88 14.99
CA LEU A 43 -6.66 22.36 15.08
C LEU A 43 -7.36 22.26 13.72
N ILE A 44 -7.16 23.26 12.85
CA ILE A 44 -7.70 23.23 11.48
C ILE A 44 -7.13 22.04 10.70
N ILE A 45 -5.83 21.78 10.81
CA ILE A 45 -5.19 20.63 10.14
C ILE A 45 -5.75 19.31 10.68
N LEU A 46 -5.84 19.14 12.00
CA LEU A 46 -6.44 17.93 12.62
C LEU A 46 -7.87 17.70 12.16
N TYR A 47 -8.67 18.77 12.08
CA TYR A 47 -10.04 18.70 11.57
C TYR A 47 -10.08 18.33 10.08
N ASN A 48 -9.21 18.91 9.26
CA ASN A 48 -9.15 18.62 7.82
C ASN A 48 -8.74 17.16 7.56
N LEU A 49 -7.76 16.63 8.29
CA LEU A 49 -7.34 15.21 8.19
C LEU A 49 -8.49 14.25 8.52
N TYR A 50 -9.35 14.61 9.48
CA TYR A 50 -10.58 13.89 9.75
C TYR A 50 -11.61 14.08 8.63
N ALA A 51 -11.92 15.33 8.28
CA ALA A 51 -13.02 15.70 7.40
C ALA A 51 -12.85 15.21 5.95
N LEU A 52 -11.61 15.04 5.48
CA LEU A 52 -11.33 14.44 4.16
C LEU A 52 -11.84 13.01 4.01
N TYR A 53 -12.00 12.28 5.12
CA TYR A 53 -12.43 10.88 5.13
C TYR A 53 -13.69 10.67 5.98
N ALA A 54 -14.45 11.73 6.27
CA ALA A 54 -15.65 11.66 7.11
C ALA A 54 -16.78 10.81 6.50
N GLU A 55 -16.76 10.54 5.19
CA GLU A 55 -17.70 9.65 4.50
C GLU A 55 -17.39 8.15 4.70
N LEU A 56 -16.20 7.83 5.21
CA LEU A 56 -15.79 6.47 5.52
C LEU A 56 -15.93 6.19 7.02
N PRO A 57 -16.12 4.92 7.42
CA PRO A 57 -15.95 4.54 8.82
C PRO A 57 -14.58 5.01 9.33
N LEU A 58 -14.51 5.57 10.54
CA LEU A 58 -13.26 6.11 11.11
C LEU A 58 -12.12 5.08 11.11
N GLU A 59 -12.47 3.80 11.21
CA GLU A 59 -11.57 2.64 11.14
C GLU A 59 -10.80 2.55 9.81
N MET A 60 -11.35 3.11 8.74
CA MET A 60 -10.76 3.16 7.40
C MET A 60 -10.07 4.49 7.10
N ASN A 61 -9.97 5.38 8.09
CA ASN A 61 -9.24 6.64 7.93
C ASN A 61 -7.72 6.33 7.92
N PRO A 62 -6.98 6.71 6.86
CA PRO A 62 -5.55 6.41 6.75
C PRO A 62 -4.69 7.10 7.83
N PHE A 63 -5.23 8.09 8.53
CA PHE A 63 -4.57 8.80 9.63
C PHE A 63 -5.03 8.33 11.02
N LEU A 64 -5.77 7.22 11.12
CA LEU A 64 -6.23 6.67 12.40
C LEU A 64 -5.05 6.41 13.37
N THR A 65 -3.99 5.78 12.88
CA THR A 65 -2.78 5.49 13.68
C THR A 65 -2.15 6.78 14.21
N PHE A 66 -2.08 7.83 13.38
CA PHE A 66 -1.63 9.14 13.80
C PHE A 66 -2.48 9.71 14.94
N PHE A 67 -3.82 9.67 14.83
CA PHE A 67 -4.70 10.15 15.91
C PHE A 67 -4.54 9.35 17.22
N LEU A 68 -4.29 8.04 17.12
CA LEU A 68 -4.06 7.17 18.28
C LEU A 68 -2.71 7.48 18.95
N GLU A 69 -1.63 7.59 18.18
CA GLU A 69 -0.30 7.98 18.67
C GLU A 69 -0.29 9.40 19.26
N PHE A 70 -1.08 10.30 18.66
CA PHE A 70 -1.20 11.68 19.10
C PHE A 70 -1.66 11.79 20.56
N LEU A 71 -2.55 10.91 21.02
CA LEU A 71 -2.99 10.92 22.42
C LEU A 71 -1.87 10.56 23.41
N GLY A 72 -0.98 9.64 23.01
CA GLY A 72 0.13 9.16 23.84
C GLY A 72 1.31 10.13 23.87
N GLU A 73 1.78 10.54 22.70
CA GLU A 73 3.16 11.06 22.56
C GLU A 73 3.25 12.51 22.08
N ARG A 74 2.14 13.12 21.62
CA ARG A 74 2.17 14.45 20.96
C ARG A 74 1.07 15.41 21.44
N GLY A 75 1.25 16.71 21.16
CA GLY A 75 0.20 17.73 21.29
C GLY A 75 -0.08 18.25 22.70
N ASN A 76 -0.69 19.45 22.75
CA ASN A 76 -1.11 20.08 24.00
C ASN A 76 -2.43 19.47 24.54
N PRO A 77 -2.83 19.74 25.81
CA PRO A 77 -4.03 19.14 26.40
C PRO A 77 -5.33 19.42 25.61
N ILE A 78 -5.41 20.55 24.93
CA ILE A 78 -6.56 20.97 24.12
C ILE A 78 -6.61 20.17 22.81
N GLU A 79 -5.47 20.04 22.12
CA GLU A 79 -5.33 19.20 20.93
C GLU A 79 -5.63 17.73 21.26
N LYS A 80 -5.13 17.22 22.38
CA LYS A 80 -5.44 15.85 22.84
C LYS A 80 -6.94 15.65 23.09
N ARG A 81 -7.60 16.64 23.69
CA ARG A 81 -9.06 16.63 23.92
C ARG A 81 -9.82 16.68 22.59
N PHE A 82 -9.35 17.46 21.63
CA PHE A 82 -9.91 17.56 20.28
C PHE A 82 -9.76 16.25 19.50
N VAL A 83 -8.57 15.63 19.51
CA VAL A 83 -8.33 14.32 18.88
C VAL A 83 -9.16 13.22 19.53
N ARG A 84 -9.38 13.28 20.85
CA ARG A 84 -10.32 12.36 21.50
C ARG A 84 -11.75 12.52 20.98
N CYS A 85 -12.19 13.75 20.66
CA CYS A 85 -13.50 13.97 20.03
C CYS A 85 -13.56 13.36 18.60
N ILE A 86 -12.45 13.35 17.87
CA ILE A 86 -12.35 12.66 16.57
C ILE A 86 -12.55 11.15 16.77
N LEU A 87 -11.83 10.56 17.73
CA LEU A 87 -11.85 9.12 18.02
C LEU A 87 -13.20 8.64 18.58
N ASP A 88 -13.86 9.47 19.38
CA ASP A 88 -15.20 9.20 19.90
C ASP A 88 -16.30 9.46 18.85
N GLY A 89 -15.95 9.98 17.67
CA GLY A 89 -16.90 10.33 16.60
C GLY A 89 -17.81 11.51 16.95
N THR A 90 -17.45 12.31 17.95
CA THR A 90 -18.21 13.49 18.40
C THR A 90 -17.73 14.77 17.73
N VAL A 91 -16.63 14.73 16.98
CA VAL A 91 -16.08 15.89 16.26
C VAL A 91 -17.07 16.60 15.30
N PRO A 92 -18.09 15.96 14.70
CA PRO A 92 -19.10 16.70 13.92
C PRO A 92 -19.87 17.74 14.73
N LEU A 93 -19.93 17.61 16.06
CA LEU A 93 -20.60 18.56 16.97
C LEU A 93 -19.83 19.87 17.12
N VAL A 94 -18.56 19.91 16.72
CA VAL A 94 -17.68 21.08 16.86
C VAL A 94 -17.32 21.73 15.51
N LYS A 95 -17.90 21.25 14.39
CA LYS A 95 -17.63 21.75 13.04
C LYS A 95 -17.90 23.26 12.87
N ASP A 96 -18.91 23.78 13.57
CA ASP A 96 -19.35 25.18 13.48
C ASP A 96 -18.62 26.09 14.49
N ARG A 97 -17.64 25.54 15.23
CA ARG A 97 -16.84 26.29 16.20
C ARG A 97 -15.58 26.85 15.56
N MET A 98 -15.12 27.96 16.11
CA MET A 98 -13.84 28.55 15.72
C MET A 98 -12.72 27.95 16.57
N PRO A 99 -11.50 27.78 16.02
CA PRO A 99 -10.36 27.34 16.83
C PRO A 99 -10.13 28.23 18.06
N SER A 100 -10.37 29.55 17.94
CA SER A 100 -10.27 30.50 19.06
C SER A 100 -11.27 30.20 20.18
N GLU A 101 -12.50 29.81 19.85
CA GLU A 101 -13.52 29.40 20.83
C GLU A 101 -13.11 28.10 21.54
N VAL A 102 -12.54 27.15 20.80
CA VAL A 102 -12.04 25.88 21.36
C VAL A 102 -10.90 26.12 22.35
N TYR A 103 -10.01 27.08 22.08
CA TYR A 103 -8.95 27.47 23.01
C TYR A 103 -9.44 28.33 24.18
N ALA A 104 -10.50 29.12 24.00
CA ALA A 104 -11.05 30.01 25.02
C ALA A 104 -11.88 29.27 26.08
N ASP A 105 -12.69 28.29 25.68
CA ASP A 105 -13.47 27.45 26.59
C ASP A 105 -13.47 25.97 26.14
N PRO A 106 -12.37 25.24 26.38
CA PRO A 106 -12.26 23.83 26.00
C PRO A 106 -13.28 22.93 26.70
N GLU A 107 -13.82 23.34 27.85
CA GLU A 107 -14.73 22.52 28.66
C GLU A 107 -16.18 22.67 28.25
N GLY A 108 -16.60 23.88 27.87
CA GLY A 108 -17.93 24.16 27.35
C GLY A 108 -18.08 23.88 25.85
N VAL A 109 -17.00 23.92 25.07
CA VAL A 109 -17.04 23.75 23.62
C VAL A 109 -16.80 22.31 23.18
N LEU A 110 -15.89 21.57 23.82
CA LEU A 110 -15.62 20.17 23.48
C LEU A 110 -16.52 19.24 24.31
N PRO A 111 -17.26 18.30 23.69
CA PRO A 111 -18.18 17.41 24.37
C PRO A 111 -17.57 16.72 25.60
N VAL A 112 -18.37 16.59 26.67
CA VAL A 112 -17.96 15.88 27.89
C VAL A 112 -17.73 14.40 27.57
N GLN A 113 -16.55 13.92 27.97
CA GLN A 113 -16.07 12.58 27.68
C GLN A 113 -16.90 11.55 28.47
N HIS A 114 -17.87 10.92 27.80
CA HIS A 114 -18.45 9.69 28.30
C HIS A 114 -17.62 8.54 27.76
N GLY A 115 -16.88 7.90 28.66
CA GLY A 115 -15.92 6.88 28.32
C GLY A 115 -16.51 5.82 27.42
N THR A 116 -15.69 5.35 26.49
CA THR A 116 -15.54 3.92 26.30
C THR A 116 -14.09 3.68 25.97
N THR A 117 -13.28 3.47 27.01
CA THR A 117 -11.94 2.88 26.92
C THR A 117 -11.97 1.64 26.01
N GLU A 118 -13.13 0.97 25.92
CA GLU A 118 -13.46 -0.10 24.99
C GLU A 118 -13.43 0.33 23.51
N ARG A 119 -14.06 1.44 23.10
CA ARG A 119 -14.05 1.91 21.70
C ARG A 119 -12.65 2.36 21.26
N LEU A 120 -11.92 3.05 22.14
CA LEU A 120 -10.53 3.41 21.87
C LEU A 120 -9.67 2.15 21.69
N LYS A 121 -9.90 1.13 22.53
CA LYS A 121 -9.23 -0.16 22.44
C LYS A 121 -9.61 -0.93 21.18
N GLU A 122 -10.88 -0.91 20.76
CA GLU A 122 -11.34 -1.49 19.50
C GLU A 122 -10.70 -0.79 18.28
N LEU A 123 -10.59 0.54 18.32
CA LEU A 123 -9.90 1.31 17.28
C LEU A 123 -8.40 1.02 17.27
N GLN A 124 -7.78 0.83 18.43
CA GLN A 124 -6.38 0.40 18.54
C GLN A 124 -6.19 -1.01 17.99
N ASP A 125 -7.05 -1.96 18.36
CA ASP A 125 -6.99 -3.35 17.88
C ASP A 125 -7.19 -3.42 16.34
N LYS A 126 -8.09 -2.59 15.79
CA LYS A 126 -8.32 -2.48 14.34
C LYS A 126 -7.20 -1.74 13.60
N ALA A 127 -6.63 -0.70 14.19
CA ALA A 127 -5.46 -0.02 13.64
C ALA A 127 -4.22 -0.95 13.64
N ALA A 128 -4.03 -1.74 14.70
CA ALA A 128 -2.99 -2.77 14.78
C ALA A 128 -3.15 -3.83 13.67
N LEU A 129 -4.39 -4.21 13.34
CA LEU A 129 -4.72 -5.08 12.19
C LEU A 129 -4.38 -4.45 10.83
N LEU A 130 -4.46 -3.12 10.69
CA LEU A 130 -4.13 -2.40 9.45
C LEU A 130 -2.63 -2.08 9.33
N VAL A 131 -1.94 -1.91 10.46
CA VAL A 131 -0.49 -1.63 10.53
C VAL A 131 0.33 -2.93 10.57
N GLY A 132 -0.31 -4.10 10.70
CA GLY A 132 0.38 -5.39 10.73
C GLY A 132 1.15 -5.62 12.03
N GLU A 133 0.69 -5.07 13.16
CA GLU A 133 1.27 -5.43 14.46
C GLU A 133 0.95 -6.92 14.76
N PRO A 134 1.98 -7.77 14.97
CA PRO A 134 1.77 -9.18 15.21
C PRO A 134 1.43 -9.37 16.70
N THR A 135 0.18 -9.16 17.08
CA THR A 135 -0.45 -9.70 18.32
C THR A 135 -1.87 -9.16 18.34
N VAL A 136 -2.94 -9.95 18.28
CA VAL A 136 -3.43 -10.77 19.39
C VAL A 136 -4.24 -11.95 18.84
N ALA A 137 -3.62 -13.13 18.82
CA ALA A 137 -4.34 -14.40 18.88
C ALA A 137 -3.67 -15.31 19.91
N GLN A 138 -3.52 -14.84 21.15
CA GLN A 138 -3.09 -15.70 22.26
C GLN A 138 -4.29 -16.10 23.11
N LYS A 139 -4.74 -17.33 22.86
CA LYS A 139 -5.60 -18.12 23.75
C LYS A 139 -5.01 -18.13 25.17
N LYS A 140 -5.88 -17.94 26.15
CA LYS A 140 -5.64 -18.08 27.59
C LYS A 140 -4.75 -19.26 27.93
N TYR A 141 -3.58 -19.00 28.52
CA TYR A 141 -2.91 -19.94 29.43
C TYR A 141 -2.69 -19.25 30.78
N LYS A 142 -3.23 -19.88 31.83
CA LYS A 142 -3.02 -19.52 33.23
C LYS A 142 -1.57 -19.84 33.62
N GLY A 143 -0.91 -18.88 34.28
CA GLY A 143 0.14 -19.15 35.27
C GLY A 143 1.59 -19.05 34.80
N LYS A 144 2.18 -17.86 34.95
CA LYS A 144 3.47 -17.56 35.61
C LYS A 144 3.90 -16.15 35.20
N THR A 145 4.14 -15.29 36.18
CA THR A 145 4.77 -13.99 36.00
C THR A 145 6.18 -14.18 35.43
N VAL A 146 6.34 -13.87 34.15
CA VAL A 146 7.63 -13.69 33.49
C VAL A 146 7.78 -12.19 33.22
N ALA A 147 8.93 -11.63 33.59
CA ALA A 147 9.24 -10.22 33.44
C ALA A 147 9.07 -9.77 31.98
N LYS A 148 8.39 -8.63 31.77
CA LYS A 148 8.27 -7.99 30.46
C LYS A 148 9.66 -7.64 29.93
N PRO A 149 10.07 -8.08 28.73
CA PRO A 149 11.27 -7.56 28.10
C PRO A 149 11.06 -6.09 27.72
N ASN A 150 12.12 -5.31 27.83
CA ASN A 150 12.14 -3.87 27.64
C ASN A 150 12.25 -3.55 26.13
N ILE A 151 11.15 -3.76 25.41
CA ILE A 151 11.11 -3.75 23.94
C ILE A 151 11.42 -2.34 23.35
N ALA A 152 11.04 -1.26 24.02
CA ALA A 152 11.19 0.11 23.50
C ALA A 152 12.65 0.60 23.38
N THR A 153 13.58 0.07 24.19
CA THR A 153 14.99 0.50 24.17
C THR A 153 15.83 -0.17 23.09
N ASP A 154 15.43 -1.34 22.61
CA ASP A 154 16.19 -2.10 21.58
C ASP A 154 15.89 -1.60 20.16
N TYR A 155 14.65 -1.20 19.86
CA TYR A 155 14.29 -0.61 18.55
C TYR A 155 15.08 0.67 18.25
N SER A 156 15.31 1.51 19.27
CA SER A 156 16.06 2.76 19.10
C SER A 156 17.56 2.55 18.87
N ARG A 157 18.15 1.48 19.43
CA ARG A 157 19.57 1.15 19.22
C ARG A 157 19.79 0.45 17.89
N HIS A 158 18.91 -0.48 17.52
CA HIS A 158 19.01 -1.19 16.24
C HIS A 158 18.78 -0.25 15.05
N GLY A 159 17.78 0.65 15.15
CA GLY A 159 17.55 1.68 14.14
C GLY A 159 18.71 2.68 14.01
N ALA A 160 19.35 3.07 15.11
CA ALA A 160 20.53 3.93 15.08
C ALA A 160 21.75 3.25 14.43
N MET A 161 21.94 1.95 14.70
CA MET A 161 23.01 1.15 14.07
C MET A 161 22.78 1.00 12.56
N LEU A 162 21.55 0.76 12.13
CA LEU A 162 21.20 0.67 10.71
C LEU A 162 21.34 2.04 10.00
N ALA A 163 21.04 3.14 10.69
CA ALA A 163 21.26 4.49 10.17
C ALA A 163 22.75 4.80 9.97
N GLU A 164 23.61 4.41 10.91
CA GLU A 164 25.07 4.55 10.79
C GLU A 164 25.63 3.67 9.66
N GLN A 165 25.09 2.46 9.49
CA GLN A 165 25.46 1.57 8.37
C GLN A 165 24.95 2.10 7.01
N LEU A 166 23.77 2.72 6.96
CA LEU A 166 23.25 3.41 5.77
C LEU A 166 24.22 4.50 5.32
N GLU A 167 24.72 5.33 6.24
CA GLU A 167 25.69 6.39 5.95
C GLU A 167 27.04 5.83 5.41
N GLN A 168 27.45 4.63 5.87
CA GLN A 168 28.62 3.92 5.34
C GLN A 168 28.40 3.35 3.93
N ILE A 169 27.19 2.86 3.64
CA ILE A 169 26.77 2.41 2.30
C ILE A 169 26.67 3.61 1.34
N GLU A 170 26.30 4.79 1.85
CA GLU A 170 26.24 6.01 1.08
C GLU A 170 27.61 6.46 0.57
N ASN A 171 28.66 6.26 1.38
CA ASN A 171 30.04 6.71 1.13
C ASN A 171 30.95 5.71 0.36
N GLN A 172 30.37 4.83 -0.46
CA GLN A 172 31.08 3.91 -1.37
C GLN A 172 31.99 2.82 -0.74
N ALA A 173 31.95 2.57 0.57
CA ALA A 173 32.66 1.44 1.16
C ALA A 173 32.13 0.10 0.58
N SER A 174 33.01 -0.89 0.34
CA SER A 174 32.59 -2.27 0.07
C SER A 174 31.76 -2.77 1.27
N PRO A 175 30.67 -3.52 1.04
CA PRO A 175 29.87 -3.99 2.16
C PRO A 175 30.73 -4.87 3.06
N SER A 176 30.79 -4.55 4.35
CA SER A 176 31.48 -5.39 5.32
C SER A 176 30.76 -6.75 5.40
N PRO A 177 31.49 -7.84 5.71
CA PRO A 177 30.87 -9.16 5.89
C PRO A 177 29.75 -9.13 6.94
N ASP A 178 29.87 -8.27 7.95
CA ASP A 178 28.85 -8.09 8.98
C ASP A 178 27.57 -7.45 8.42
N MET A 179 27.67 -6.48 7.49
CA MET A 179 26.49 -5.90 6.84
C MET A 179 25.76 -6.91 5.94
N LEU A 180 26.49 -7.79 5.26
CA LEU A 180 25.88 -8.86 4.45
C LEU A 180 25.19 -9.91 5.33
N ALA A 181 25.75 -10.24 6.48
CA ALA A 181 25.12 -11.15 7.44
C ALA A 181 23.80 -10.58 7.98
N VAL A 182 23.79 -9.28 8.33
CA VAL A 182 22.58 -8.58 8.77
C VAL A 182 21.54 -8.52 7.65
N ALA A 183 21.94 -8.21 6.41
CA ALA A 183 21.03 -8.21 5.26
C ALA A 183 20.41 -9.59 4.99
N SER A 184 21.21 -10.66 5.10
CA SER A 184 20.74 -12.03 4.95
C SER A 184 19.70 -12.41 6.01
N GLN A 185 19.94 -12.04 7.26
CA GLN A 185 19.00 -12.28 8.35
C GLN A 185 17.70 -11.49 8.13
N LEU A 186 17.78 -10.21 7.79
CA LEU A 186 16.60 -9.39 7.53
C LEU A 186 15.81 -9.87 6.31
N MET A 187 16.47 -10.43 5.28
CA MET A 187 15.78 -11.06 4.15
C MET A 187 14.97 -12.29 4.56
N GLU A 188 15.51 -13.14 5.43
CA GLU A 188 14.76 -14.30 5.95
C GLU A 188 13.57 -13.86 6.81
N GLU A 189 13.78 -12.86 7.67
CA GLU A 189 12.73 -12.28 8.50
C GLU A 189 11.65 -11.58 7.67
N ALA A 190 11.99 -10.97 6.53
CA ALA A 190 11.05 -10.33 5.62
C ALA A 190 10.02 -11.31 5.02
N GLY A 191 10.33 -12.60 4.97
CA GLY A 191 9.37 -13.63 4.56
C GLY A 191 8.40 -14.05 5.66
N GLN A 192 8.66 -13.68 6.91
CA GLN A 192 7.91 -14.15 8.09
C GLN A 192 7.17 -13.02 8.81
N ARG A 193 7.71 -11.80 8.79
CA ARG A 193 7.15 -10.61 9.45
C ARG A 193 7.25 -9.38 8.58
N THR A 194 6.44 -8.38 8.87
CA THR A 194 6.62 -7.03 8.35
C THR A 194 7.89 -6.43 8.97
N LEU A 195 8.78 -5.94 8.12
CA LEU A 195 9.99 -5.26 8.52
C LEU A 195 9.67 -3.82 8.95
N THR A 196 10.45 -3.30 9.89
CA THR A 196 10.37 -1.89 10.30
C THR A 196 10.85 -0.99 9.16
N LEU A 197 10.40 0.27 9.15
CA LEU A 197 10.80 1.24 8.13
C LEU A 197 12.34 1.37 7.99
N PRO A 198 13.14 1.43 9.07
CA PRO A 198 14.61 1.47 8.95
C PRO A 198 15.20 0.20 8.32
N GLU A 199 14.68 -0.98 8.67
CA GLU A 199 15.12 -2.26 8.09
C GLU A 199 14.79 -2.34 6.59
N GLN A 200 13.60 -1.89 6.21
CA GLN A 200 13.19 -1.82 4.80
C GLN A 200 14.10 -0.87 4.01
N GLN A 201 14.31 0.36 4.52
CA GLN A 201 15.18 1.35 3.88
C GLN A 201 16.62 0.85 3.74
N PHE A 202 17.14 0.17 4.75
CA PHE A 202 18.46 -0.47 4.71
C PHE A 202 18.54 -1.49 3.57
N LEU A 203 17.64 -2.47 3.53
CA LEU A 203 17.65 -3.49 2.48
C LEU A 203 17.47 -2.89 1.08
N GLN A 204 16.51 -1.97 0.91
CA GLN A 204 16.27 -1.30 -0.37
C GLN A 204 17.51 -0.56 -0.87
N THR A 205 18.19 0.18 0.01
CA THR A 205 19.40 0.94 -0.35
C THR A 205 20.53 0.01 -0.80
N ILE A 206 20.73 -1.12 -0.11
CA ILE A 206 21.78 -2.08 -0.49
C ILE A 206 21.41 -2.78 -1.80
N ILE A 207 20.15 -3.19 -1.98
CA ILE A 207 19.68 -3.85 -3.21
C ILE A 207 19.80 -2.92 -4.42
N GLN A 208 19.40 -1.65 -4.29
CA GLN A 208 19.47 -0.67 -5.37
C GLN A 208 20.92 -0.34 -5.76
N ARG A 209 21.83 -0.24 -4.78
CA ARG A 209 23.24 0.10 -5.04
C ARG A 209 24.07 -1.10 -5.51
N ARG A 210 23.85 -2.29 -4.95
CA ARG A 210 24.67 -3.50 -5.20
C ARG A 210 23.82 -4.78 -5.23
N PRO A 211 22.93 -4.93 -6.24
CA PRO A 211 22.02 -6.07 -6.32
C PRO A 211 22.79 -7.40 -6.41
N ASN A 212 23.85 -7.46 -7.23
CA ASN A 212 24.60 -8.70 -7.46
C ASN A 212 25.32 -9.21 -6.20
N THR A 213 25.85 -8.32 -5.36
CA THR A 213 26.56 -8.73 -4.14
C THR A 213 25.58 -9.27 -3.10
N VAL A 214 24.44 -8.59 -2.90
CA VAL A 214 23.41 -9.04 -1.96
C VAL A 214 22.82 -10.38 -2.38
N LEU A 215 22.45 -10.51 -3.65
CA LEU A 215 21.77 -11.71 -4.13
C LEU A 215 22.67 -12.95 -4.13
N VAL A 216 23.98 -12.80 -4.40
CA VAL A 216 24.94 -13.91 -4.31
C VAL A 216 25.12 -14.39 -2.86
N HIS A 217 25.09 -13.47 -1.89
CA HIS A 217 25.36 -13.80 -0.48
C HIS A 217 24.11 -14.15 0.33
N CYS A 218 22.96 -13.54 0.03
CA CYS A 218 21.73 -13.70 0.80
C CYS A 218 20.79 -14.74 0.19
N LYS A 219 20.92 -15.04 -1.12
CA LYS A 219 20.09 -16.00 -1.90
C LYS A 219 18.68 -16.19 -1.33
N PRO A 220 17.77 -15.21 -1.52
CA PRO A 220 16.42 -15.33 -0.97
C PRO A 220 15.76 -16.61 -1.50
N LEU A 221 15.23 -17.44 -0.59
CA LEU A 221 14.55 -18.65 -1.01
C LEU A 221 13.25 -18.30 -1.75
N PRO A 222 12.83 -19.14 -2.72
CA PRO A 222 11.50 -19.08 -3.33
C PRO A 222 10.36 -18.87 -2.34
N ASP A 223 10.37 -19.60 -1.22
CA ASP A 223 9.33 -19.52 -0.20
C ASP A 223 9.36 -18.18 0.56
N THR A 224 10.56 -17.66 0.83
CA THR A 224 10.76 -16.34 1.44
C THR A 224 10.20 -15.24 0.55
N LEU A 225 10.36 -15.34 -0.78
CA LEU A 225 9.79 -14.39 -1.72
C LEU A 225 8.26 -14.38 -1.64
N ARG A 226 7.60 -15.54 -1.52
CA ARG A 226 6.13 -15.60 -1.38
C ARG A 226 5.65 -14.87 -0.13
N GLY A 227 6.29 -15.14 1.01
CA GLY A 227 5.96 -14.46 2.27
C GLY A 227 6.21 -12.95 2.21
N MET A 228 7.28 -12.55 1.52
CA MET A 228 7.67 -11.14 1.37
C MET A 228 6.66 -10.35 0.53
N ILE A 229 6.05 -10.95 -0.51
CA ILE A 229 5.02 -10.28 -1.34
C ILE A 229 3.83 -9.83 -0.48
N GLU A 230 3.42 -10.65 0.48
CA GLU A 230 2.30 -10.33 1.36
C GLU A 230 2.70 -9.39 2.50
N ALA A 231 3.86 -9.63 3.14
CA ALA A 231 4.28 -8.90 4.34
C ALA A 231 5.01 -7.57 4.06
N ASN A 232 5.72 -7.46 2.93
CA ASN A 232 6.63 -6.36 2.59
C ASN A 232 6.63 -6.06 1.07
N PRO A 233 5.52 -5.57 0.49
CA PRO A 233 5.33 -5.50 -0.96
C PRO A 233 6.36 -4.62 -1.71
N PHE A 234 6.79 -3.49 -1.11
CA PHE A 234 7.79 -2.61 -1.73
C PHE A 234 9.16 -3.26 -1.83
N LEU A 235 9.59 -3.94 -0.76
CA LEU A 235 10.84 -4.69 -0.75
C LEU A 235 10.76 -5.89 -1.71
N ALA A 236 9.62 -6.58 -1.75
CA ALA A 236 9.41 -7.72 -2.65
C ALA A 236 9.62 -7.34 -4.11
N PHE A 237 9.16 -6.15 -4.53
CA PHE A 237 9.41 -5.63 -5.87
C PHE A 237 10.92 -5.45 -6.14
N ASP A 238 11.64 -4.74 -5.28
CA ASP A 238 13.07 -4.46 -5.47
C ASP A 238 13.88 -5.76 -5.54
N VAL A 239 13.56 -6.72 -4.67
CA VAL A 239 14.18 -8.05 -4.63
C VAL A 239 13.84 -8.85 -5.90
N ALA A 240 12.57 -8.92 -6.29
CA ALA A 240 12.14 -9.64 -7.48
C ALA A 240 12.75 -9.03 -8.76
N HIS A 241 12.80 -7.70 -8.87
CA HIS A 241 13.42 -7.02 -10.01
C HIS A 241 14.90 -7.34 -10.11
N ALA A 242 15.62 -7.32 -8.97
CA ALA A 242 17.02 -7.65 -8.92
C ALA A 242 17.29 -9.14 -9.25
N LEU A 243 16.46 -10.06 -8.75
CA LEU A 243 16.56 -11.50 -9.01
C LEU A 243 16.31 -11.84 -10.49
N LEU A 244 15.26 -11.26 -11.08
CA LEU A 244 14.86 -11.56 -12.46
C LEU A 244 15.86 -11.00 -13.49
N LYS A 245 16.69 -10.03 -13.11
CA LYS A 245 17.83 -9.56 -13.91
C LYS A 245 18.98 -10.58 -13.97
N GLN A 246 19.06 -11.52 -13.04
CA GLN A 246 20.10 -12.55 -13.06
C GLN A 246 19.65 -13.75 -13.90
N GLU A 247 20.44 -14.14 -14.91
CA GLU A 247 20.07 -15.23 -15.82
C GLU A 247 20.13 -16.62 -15.17
N THR A 248 21.04 -16.82 -14.20
CA THR A 248 21.43 -18.15 -13.69
C THR A 248 20.30 -18.93 -13.00
N GLU A 249 19.36 -18.25 -12.33
CA GLU A 249 18.28 -18.88 -11.56
C GLU A 249 16.89 -18.31 -11.91
N ARG A 250 16.80 -17.52 -12.99
CA ARG A 250 15.58 -16.79 -13.40
C ARG A 250 14.34 -17.68 -13.48
N ALA A 251 14.48 -18.89 -14.04
CA ALA A 251 13.38 -19.81 -14.25
C ALA A 251 12.70 -20.25 -12.95
N ILE A 252 13.48 -20.51 -11.90
CA ILE A 252 12.98 -20.98 -10.59
C ILE A 252 12.13 -19.88 -9.93
N TYR A 253 12.60 -18.64 -9.98
CA TYR A 253 11.85 -17.51 -9.42
C TYR A 253 10.60 -17.19 -10.25
N LEU A 254 10.65 -17.33 -11.57
CA LEU A 254 9.46 -17.18 -12.41
C LEU A 254 8.40 -18.25 -12.09
N GLU A 255 8.80 -19.51 -11.93
CA GLU A 255 7.91 -20.60 -11.52
C GLU A 255 7.29 -20.30 -10.14
N THR A 256 8.12 -19.87 -9.18
CA THR A 256 7.67 -19.44 -7.86
C THR A 256 6.61 -18.33 -7.93
N LEU A 257 6.82 -17.32 -8.78
CA LEU A 257 5.87 -16.22 -8.98
C LEU A 257 4.54 -16.70 -9.59
N THR A 258 4.54 -17.74 -10.42
CA THR A 258 3.30 -18.31 -10.96
C THR A 258 2.50 -19.13 -9.93
N GLU A 259 3.18 -19.67 -8.91
CA GLU A 259 2.55 -20.43 -7.83
C GLU A 259 2.03 -19.56 -6.68
N VAL A 260 2.45 -18.28 -6.61
CA VAL A 260 1.94 -17.34 -5.61
C VAL A 260 0.44 -17.13 -5.82
N PRO A 261 -0.39 -17.22 -4.75
CA PRO A 261 -1.81 -16.94 -4.87
C PRO A 261 -2.03 -15.51 -5.36
N ILE A 262 -2.97 -15.34 -6.27
CA ILE A 262 -3.27 -14.03 -6.85
C ILE A 262 -3.87 -13.12 -5.77
N SER A 263 -3.10 -12.13 -5.32
CA SER A 263 -3.47 -11.11 -4.35
C SER A 263 -3.35 -9.71 -4.95
N SER A 264 -3.80 -8.66 -4.23
CA SER A 264 -3.57 -7.27 -4.69
C SER A 264 -2.08 -6.98 -4.80
N ASN A 265 -1.31 -7.40 -3.79
CA ASN A 265 0.13 -7.18 -3.73
C ASN A 265 0.87 -7.93 -4.84
N SER A 266 0.49 -9.18 -5.13
CA SER A 266 1.12 -9.95 -6.21
C SER A 266 0.82 -9.34 -7.60
N LEU A 267 -0.41 -8.88 -7.82
CA LEU A 267 -0.81 -8.21 -9.07
C LEU A 267 -0.08 -6.87 -9.25
N GLU A 268 -0.02 -6.06 -8.21
CA GLU A 268 0.69 -4.76 -8.23
C GLU A 268 2.19 -4.94 -8.45
N MET A 269 2.81 -5.92 -7.77
CA MET A 269 4.22 -6.22 -7.97
C MET A 269 4.51 -6.65 -9.41
N VAL A 270 3.75 -7.61 -9.95
CA VAL A 270 3.94 -8.07 -11.35
C VAL A 270 3.66 -6.94 -12.34
N HIS A 271 2.64 -6.12 -12.09
CA HIS A 271 2.36 -4.94 -12.91
C HIS A 271 3.53 -3.94 -12.88
N HIS A 272 4.11 -3.69 -11.72
CA HIS A 272 5.24 -2.79 -11.59
C HIS A 272 6.49 -3.36 -12.28
N LEU A 273 6.77 -4.66 -12.16
CA LEU A 273 7.87 -5.35 -12.86
C LEU A 273 7.76 -5.23 -14.39
N LEU A 274 6.54 -5.27 -14.91
CA LEU A 274 6.25 -5.19 -16.34
C LEU A 274 6.25 -3.76 -16.89
N THR A 275 6.05 -2.76 -16.02
CA THR A 275 5.73 -1.39 -16.46
C THR A 275 6.63 -0.30 -15.89
N CYS A 276 7.61 -0.66 -15.07
CA CYS A 276 8.65 0.24 -14.59
C CYS A 276 9.58 0.71 -15.72
N ALA A 277 10.44 1.69 -15.43
CA ALA A 277 11.34 2.31 -16.42
C ALA A 277 12.35 1.33 -17.04
N GLU A 278 12.74 0.29 -16.29
CA GLU A 278 13.53 -0.84 -16.77
C GLU A 278 12.69 -2.12 -16.68
N PRO A 279 11.73 -2.30 -17.60
CA PRO A 279 10.77 -3.39 -17.51
C PRO A 279 11.49 -4.73 -17.68
N CYS A 280 11.19 -5.68 -16.79
CA CYS A 280 11.72 -7.02 -16.91
C CYS A 280 11.04 -7.73 -18.10
N ILE A 281 11.83 -8.29 -19.00
CA ILE A 281 11.30 -9.08 -20.12
C ILE A 281 10.88 -10.45 -19.56
N LEU A 282 9.62 -10.56 -19.14
CA LEU A 282 9.02 -11.84 -18.76
C LEU A 282 8.71 -12.66 -20.02
N SER A 283 8.77 -13.99 -19.92
CA SER A 283 8.45 -14.86 -21.06
C SER A 283 6.96 -14.79 -21.39
N SER A 284 6.60 -14.99 -22.66
CA SER A 284 5.18 -15.08 -23.05
C SER A 284 4.46 -16.19 -22.27
N GLU A 285 5.13 -17.33 -22.07
CA GLU A 285 4.62 -18.45 -21.28
C GLU A 285 4.24 -18.03 -19.85
N PHE A 286 5.10 -17.27 -19.17
CA PHE A 286 4.80 -16.72 -17.85
C PHE A 286 3.54 -15.83 -17.89
N MET A 287 3.46 -14.94 -18.88
CA MET A 287 2.32 -14.02 -19.02
C MET A 287 1.00 -14.76 -19.24
N HIS A 288 0.97 -15.78 -20.11
CA HIS A 288 -0.22 -16.58 -20.36
C HIS A 288 -0.70 -17.31 -19.10
N VAL A 289 0.23 -17.96 -18.37
CA VAL A 289 -0.09 -18.69 -17.14
C VAL A 289 -0.59 -17.72 -16.07
N TYR A 290 0.09 -16.59 -15.88
CA TYR A 290 -0.25 -15.64 -14.83
C TYR A 290 -1.59 -14.94 -15.09
N ILE A 291 -1.88 -14.55 -16.33
CA ILE A 291 -3.18 -13.97 -16.71
C ILE A 291 -4.30 -14.99 -16.54
N SER A 292 -4.09 -16.23 -16.99
CA SER A 292 -5.07 -17.31 -16.83
C SER A 292 -5.36 -17.60 -15.35
N ASN A 293 -4.33 -17.65 -14.52
CA ASN A 293 -4.47 -17.81 -13.06
C ASN A 293 -5.19 -16.62 -12.42
N SER A 294 -4.96 -15.40 -12.90
CA SER A 294 -5.62 -14.17 -12.42
C SER A 294 -7.11 -14.14 -12.74
N ILE A 295 -7.51 -14.63 -13.92
CA ILE A 295 -8.93 -14.75 -14.30
C ILE A 295 -9.58 -15.88 -13.48
N ARG A 296 -8.93 -17.04 -13.39
CA ARG A 296 -9.44 -18.20 -12.64
C ARG A 296 -9.58 -17.92 -11.15
N SER A 297 -8.69 -17.14 -10.56
CA SER A 297 -8.78 -16.77 -9.13
C SER A 297 -10.08 -16.04 -8.82
N CYS A 298 -10.59 -15.22 -9.75
CA CYS A 298 -11.88 -14.55 -9.60
C CYS A 298 -13.05 -15.55 -9.61
N GLU A 299 -12.96 -16.61 -10.42
CA GLU A 299 -14.01 -17.64 -10.53
C GLU A 299 -14.09 -18.55 -9.30
N MET A 300 -12.95 -18.81 -8.65
CA MET A 300 -12.85 -19.66 -7.46
C MET A 300 -13.34 -18.98 -6.17
N LEU A 301 -13.48 -17.65 -6.17
CA LEU A 301 -13.99 -16.91 -5.02
C LEU A 301 -15.53 -16.98 -4.95
N GLU A 302 -16.04 -17.13 -3.73
CA GLU A 302 -17.47 -17.03 -3.43
C GLU A 302 -17.98 -15.62 -3.70
N ASP A 303 -19.26 -15.51 -4.09
CA ASP A 303 -19.86 -14.22 -4.38
C ASP A 303 -19.91 -13.34 -3.13
N GLY A 304 -19.33 -12.14 -3.24
CA GLY A 304 -19.22 -11.23 -2.10
C GLY A 304 -18.31 -10.03 -2.38
N PRO A 305 -18.15 -9.13 -1.39
CA PRO A 305 -17.37 -7.90 -1.54
C PRO A 305 -15.89 -8.15 -1.86
N TRP A 306 -15.33 -9.27 -1.40
CA TRP A 306 -13.95 -9.69 -1.69
C TRP A 306 -13.75 -10.07 -3.15
N LYS A 307 -14.65 -10.88 -3.72
CA LYS A 307 -14.66 -11.20 -5.15
C LYS A 307 -14.83 -9.95 -6.00
N ASP A 308 -15.76 -9.08 -5.62
CA ASP A 308 -15.99 -7.83 -6.33
C ASP A 308 -14.75 -6.92 -6.32
N LYS A 309 -13.99 -6.89 -5.21
CA LYS A 309 -12.69 -6.20 -5.13
C LYS A 309 -11.67 -6.85 -6.06
N GLN A 310 -11.51 -8.18 -5.99
CA GLN A 310 -10.55 -8.93 -6.80
C GLN A 310 -10.81 -8.75 -8.30
N VAL A 311 -12.06 -8.86 -8.74
CA VAL A 311 -12.47 -8.66 -10.13
C VAL A 311 -12.12 -7.24 -10.61
N ARG A 312 -12.36 -6.22 -9.79
CA ARG A 312 -11.99 -4.83 -10.12
C ARG A 312 -10.47 -4.65 -10.23
N THR A 313 -9.70 -5.28 -9.33
CA THR A 313 -8.22 -5.23 -9.39
C THR A 313 -7.68 -5.93 -10.62
N VAL A 314 -8.16 -7.14 -10.93
CA VAL A 314 -7.78 -7.89 -12.15
C VAL A 314 -8.17 -7.15 -13.42
N ALA A 315 -9.35 -6.53 -13.46
CA ALA A 315 -9.78 -5.72 -14.61
C ALA A 315 -8.85 -4.52 -14.85
N LYS A 316 -8.47 -3.79 -13.79
CA LYS A 316 -7.50 -2.68 -13.87
C LYS A 316 -6.11 -3.16 -14.31
N PHE A 317 -5.67 -4.30 -13.78
CA PHE A 317 -4.40 -4.92 -14.17
C PHE A 317 -4.38 -5.22 -15.67
N LEU A 318 -5.38 -5.95 -16.18
CA LEU A 318 -5.50 -6.29 -17.61
C LEU A 318 -5.60 -5.04 -18.49
N GLN A 319 -6.41 -4.06 -18.08
CA GLN A 319 -6.54 -2.79 -18.80
C GLN A 319 -5.19 -2.10 -18.93
N SER A 320 -4.44 -1.99 -17.84
CA SER A 320 -3.15 -1.30 -17.86
C SER A 320 -2.09 -2.04 -18.69
N LEU A 321 -2.10 -3.37 -18.70
CA LEU A 321 -1.20 -4.15 -19.56
C LEU A 321 -1.49 -3.93 -21.06
N LEU A 322 -2.77 -3.82 -21.43
CA LEU A 322 -3.16 -3.51 -22.81
C LEU A 322 -2.80 -2.07 -23.19
N GLU A 323 -3.10 -1.09 -22.33
CA GLU A 323 -2.80 0.34 -22.55
C GLU A 323 -1.31 0.59 -22.74
N LYS A 324 -0.47 -0.07 -21.94
CA LYS A 324 0.99 0.01 -22.03
C LYS A 324 1.59 -0.90 -23.11
N LYS A 325 0.75 -1.63 -23.85
CA LYS A 325 1.15 -2.58 -24.92
C LYS A 325 2.14 -3.65 -24.45
N VAL A 326 2.03 -4.05 -23.20
CA VAL A 326 2.81 -5.17 -22.63
C VAL A 326 2.29 -6.49 -23.19
N ILE A 327 0.97 -6.60 -23.36
CA ILE A 327 0.32 -7.76 -23.97
C ILE A 327 -0.38 -7.37 -25.27
N GLY A 328 -0.37 -8.28 -26.24
CA GLY A 328 -1.05 -8.09 -27.52
C GLY A 328 -2.56 -8.29 -27.39
N VAL A 329 -3.35 -7.29 -27.81
CA VAL A 329 -4.83 -7.37 -27.74
C VAL A 329 -5.35 -8.58 -28.52
N THR A 330 -4.77 -8.90 -29.68
CA THR A 330 -5.18 -10.03 -30.52
C THR A 330 -4.90 -11.40 -29.91
N GLU A 331 -3.91 -11.50 -29.02
CA GLU A 331 -3.50 -12.75 -28.40
C GLU A 331 -4.37 -13.11 -27.19
N TYR A 332 -4.83 -12.10 -26.43
CA TYR A 332 -5.61 -12.28 -25.20
C TYR A 332 -7.09 -11.90 -25.35
N LEU A 333 -7.56 -11.62 -26.57
CA LEU A 333 -8.91 -11.08 -26.80
C LEU A 333 -10.00 -12.01 -26.26
N ILE A 334 -9.86 -13.33 -26.49
CA ILE A 334 -10.89 -14.32 -26.14
C ILE A 334 -11.00 -14.45 -24.62
N GLU A 335 -9.87 -14.56 -23.92
CA GLU A 335 -9.78 -14.65 -22.47
C GLU A 335 -10.36 -13.39 -21.82
N ILE A 336 -9.99 -12.21 -22.32
CA ILE A 336 -10.45 -10.92 -21.79
C ILE A 336 -11.95 -10.72 -22.06
N GLN A 337 -12.45 -11.06 -23.25
CA GLN A 337 -13.89 -10.98 -23.55
C GLN A 337 -14.69 -11.96 -22.69
N SER A 338 -14.24 -13.20 -22.54
CA SER A 338 -14.88 -14.21 -21.68
C SER A 338 -14.97 -13.70 -20.23
N PHE A 339 -13.86 -13.19 -19.69
CA PHE A 339 -13.84 -12.56 -18.37
C PHE A 339 -14.82 -11.39 -18.27
N CYS A 340 -14.86 -10.51 -19.28
CA CYS A 340 -15.74 -9.34 -19.24
C CYS A 340 -17.22 -9.70 -19.26
N VAL A 341 -17.61 -10.74 -19.99
CA VAL A 341 -19.00 -11.23 -20.05
C VAL A 341 -19.47 -11.73 -18.68
N GLY A 342 -18.61 -12.44 -17.95
CA GLY A 342 -18.91 -12.93 -16.60
C GLY A 342 -19.09 -11.82 -15.55
N TYR A 343 -18.48 -10.65 -15.77
CA TYR A 343 -18.35 -9.59 -14.77
C TYR A 343 -18.82 -8.21 -15.24
N PHE A 344 -19.68 -8.17 -16.26
CA PHE A 344 -20.14 -6.92 -16.91
C PHE A 344 -20.85 -5.94 -15.96
N LYS A 345 -21.33 -6.43 -14.82
CA LYS A 345 -21.94 -5.61 -13.75
C LYS A 345 -21.00 -4.53 -13.20
N PHE A 346 -19.68 -4.65 -13.39
CA PHE A 346 -18.72 -3.64 -12.93
C PHE A 346 -18.33 -2.66 -14.03
N ALA A 347 -18.43 -1.36 -13.74
CA ALA A 347 -18.11 -0.30 -14.70
C ALA A 347 -16.67 -0.39 -15.25
N GLY A 348 -15.69 -0.78 -14.42
CA GLY A 348 -14.31 -0.98 -14.85
C GLY A 348 -14.12 -2.12 -15.85
N VAL A 349 -14.91 -3.20 -15.72
CA VAL A 349 -14.90 -4.33 -16.65
C VAL A 349 -15.53 -3.93 -17.99
N ALA A 350 -16.62 -3.17 -17.95
CA ALA A 350 -17.22 -2.64 -19.16
C ALA A 350 -16.28 -1.67 -19.92
N ALA A 351 -15.44 -0.92 -19.20
CA ALA A 351 -14.41 -0.08 -19.81
C ALA A 351 -13.32 -0.92 -20.49
N LEU A 352 -12.81 -1.96 -19.81
CA LEU A 352 -11.86 -2.93 -20.36
C LEU A 352 -12.39 -3.59 -21.65
N PHE A 353 -13.65 -4.05 -21.65
CA PHE A 353 -14.26 -4.68 -22.82
C PHE A 353 -14.29 -3.74 -24.03
N ARG A 354 -14.68 -2.48 -23.82
CA ARG A 354 -14.71 -1.47 -24.88
C ARG A 354 -13.31 -1.17 -25.39
N PHE A 355 -12.33 -1.05 -24.49
CA PHE A 355 -10.93 -0.82 -24.86
C PHE A 355 -10.38 -1.96 -25.71
N ALA A 356 -10.48 -3.20 -25.23
CA ALA A 356 -10.02 -4.38 -25.95
C ALA A 356 -10.71 -4.54 -27.33
N SER A 357 -12.02 -4.26 -27.40
CA SER A 357 -12.76 -4.35 -28.66
C SER A 357 -12.38 -3.25 -29.65
N CYS A 358 -12.10 -2.03 -29.19
CA CYS A 358 -11.69 -0.90 -30.02
C CYS A 358 -10.27 -1.09 -30.57
N GLU A 359 -9.33 -1.52 -29.73
CA GLU A 359 -7.94 -1.79 -30.14
C GLU A 359 -7.83 -3.00 -31.09
N ALA A 360 -8.71 -4.01 -30.97
CA ALA A 360 -8.70 -5.17 -31.84
C ALA A 360 -9.19 -4.89 -33.27
N GLN A 361 -10.13 -3.94 -33.45
CA GLN A 361 -10.73 -3.62 -34.75
C GLN A 361 -9.72 -3.33 -35.88
N PRO A 362 -8.75 -2.41 -35.70
CA PRO A 362 -7.78 -2.09 -36.75
C PRO A 362 -6.81 -3.24 -37.11
N GLU A 363 -6.47 -4.12 -36.16
CA GLU A 363 -5.62 -5.29 -36.43
C GLU A 363 -6.36 -6.40 -37.19
N ILE A 364 -7.62 -6.64 -36.84
CA ILE A 364 -8.48 -7.60 -37.53
C ILE A 364 -8.74 -7.15 -38.98
N GLU A 365 -8.98 -5.86 -39.18
CA GLU A 365 -9.22 -5.28 -40.50
C GLU A 365 -7.96 -5.29 -41.38
N LYS A 366 -6.77 -5.03 -40.81
CA LYS A 366 -5.48 -5.23 -41.50
C LYS A 366 -5.24 -6.67 -41.93
N ARG A 367 -5.51 -7.66 -41.05
CA ARG A 367 -5.39 -9.08 -41.39
C ARG A 367 -6.37 -9.50 -42.49
N ARG A 368 -7.61 -9.00 -42.43
CA ARG A 368 -8.63 -9.26 -43.45
C ARG A 368 -8.24 -8.66 -44.81
N ASN A 369 -7.68 -7.46 -44.82
CA ASN A 369 -7.22 -6.81 -46.04
C ASN A 369 -6.00 -7.51 -46.65
N MET A 370 -5.04 -7.99 -45.84
CA MET A 370 -3.90 -8.80 -46.30
C MET A 370 -4.31 -10.17 -46.88
N GLN A 371 -5.37 -10.79 -46.33
CA GLN A 371 -5.91 -12.04 -46.89
C GLN A 371 -6.65 -11.79 -48.22
N SER A 372 -7.30 -10.63 -48.38
CA SER A 372 -7.98 -10.26 -49.62
C SER A 372 -7.02 -9.95 -50.78
N THR A 373 -5.85 -9.35 -50.51
CA THR A 373 -4.83 -9.08 -51.53
C THR A 373 -4.10 -10.34 -51.99
N HIS A 374 -3.88 -11.34 -51.14
CA HIS A 374 -3.35 -12.63 -51.56
C HIS A 374 -4.32 -13.45 -52.42
N HIS A 375 -5.63 -13.26 -52.26
CA HIS A 375 -6.65 -13.92 -53.10
C HIS A 375 -6.93 -13.18 -54.42
N SER A 376 -6.38 -11.98 -54.61
CA SER A 376 -6.50 -11.20 -55.85
C SER A 376 -5.24 -11.27 -56.73
N MET A 377 -4.18 -11.94 -56.27
CA MET A 377 -2.91 -12.12 -57.00
C MET A 377 -2.58 -13.58 -57.36
N ALA A 378 -3.46 -14.53 -57.01
CA ALA A 378 -3.48 -15.89 -57.53
C ALA A 378 -4.71 -16.04 -58.45
#